data_AF-A0A9E5JV03-F1
#
_entry.id   AF-A0A9E5JV03-F1
#
_cell.length_a   1.000
_cell.length_b   1.000
_cell.length_c   1.000
_cell.angle_alpha   90.00
_cell.angle_beta   90.00
_cell.angle_gamma   90.00
#
_symmetry.space_group_name_H-M   'P 1'
#
loop_
_entity.id
_entity.type
_entity.pdbx_description
1 polymer ?
#
loop_
_entity_poly.entity_id
_entity_poly.type
_entity_poly.pdbx_seq_one_letter_code
_entity_poly.pdbx_strand_id
1 'polypeptide(L)'
;MPSRSLFIGLLAWSLPFLILAENGPDFPIGSVIQNFALPQADASGKKTALVRGKRATVVSPNQLKIEELDVDLYNAEGKADTTITATRCDFWRKENRLTTDTGILVKKPTLMVSANGIDWNVADSCGTLYTRVRVVLTSANP
;
A
#
# COMPACT_ATOMS: atom_id res chain seq x y z
N MET A 1 -69.85 -0.52 -3.85
CA MET A 1 -69.76 -1.38 -5.06
C MET A 1 -69.15 -0.55 -6.20
N PRO A 2 -68.32 -1.13 -7.08
CA PRO A 2 -66.85 -1.05 -6.96
C PRO A 2 -66.16 -0.40 -8.17
N SER A 3 -64.89 -0.02 -8.04
CA SER A 3 -63.95 -0.24 -9.15
C SER A 3 -62.52 -0.46 -8.61
N ARG A 4 -61.94 -1.56 -9.09
CA ARG A 4 -60.56 -2.01 -8.87
C ARG A 4 -59.64 -1.26 -9.85
N SER A 5 -58.39 -1.01 -9.47
CA SER A 5 -57.25 -1.05 -10.40
C SER A 5 -55.96 -1.28 -9.63
N LEU A 6 -55.30 -2.40 -9.97
CA LEU A 6 -53.90 -2.74 -9.66
C LEU A 6 -52.97 -1.59 -10.04
N PHE A 7 -51.84 -1.39 -9.34
CA PHE A 7 -50.57 -1.07 -10.01
C PHE A 7 -49.35 -1.41 -9.12
N ILE A 8 -48.66 -2.48 -9.55
CA ILE A 8 -47.21 -2.67 -9.66
C ILE A 8 -46.34 -2.52 -8.40
N GLY A 9 -45.83 -3.67 -7.96
CA GLY A 9 -44.64 -3.73 -7.11
C GLY A 9 -43.39 -3.30 -7.88
N LEU A 10 -42.63 -2.39 -7.29
CA LEU A 10 -41.23 -2.20 -7.64
C LEU A 10 -40.38 -3.08 -6.73
N LEU A 11 -39.86 -4.18 -7.28
CA LEU A 11 -38.63 -4.79 -6.78
C LEU A 11 -37.51 -3.77 -6.95
N ALA A 12 -37.08 -3.15 -5.86
CA ALA A 12 -35.83 -2.40 -5.83
C ALA A 12 -34.68 -3.43 -5.86
N TRP A 13 -34.11 -3.64 -7.04
CA TRP A 13 -32.82 -4.32 -7.18
C TRP A 13 -31.75 -3.51 -6.44
N SER A 14 -31.34 -4.00 -5.27
CA SER A 14 -30.12 -3.58 -4.60
C SER A 14 -28.93 -4.10 -5.39
N LEU A 15 -28.46 -3.31 -6.36
CA LEU A 15 -27.11 -3.49 -6.88
C LEU A 15 -26.15 -3.28 -5.71
N PRO A 16 -25.27 -4.24 -5.38
CA PRO A 16 -24.20 -3.97 -4.45
C PRO A 16 -23.30 -2.93 -5.10
N PHE A 17 -23.30 -1.71 -4.56
CA PHE A 17 -22.19 -0.78 -4.77
C PHE A 17 -20.94 -1.51 -4.27
N LEU A 18 -20.15 -2.03 -5.20
CA LEU A 18 -18.76 -2.37 -4.93
C LEU A 18 -18.08 -1.06 -4.55
N ILE A 19 -17.96 -0.83 -3.24
CA ILE A 19 -17.08 0.20 -2.70
C ILE A 19 -15.67 -0.29 -3.04
N LEU A 20 -15.18 0.11 -4.21
CA LEU A 20 -13.75 0.12 -4.48
C LEU A 20 -13.14 0.94 -3.35
N ALA A 21 -12.29 0.31 -2.54
CA ALA A 21 -11.52 0.99 -1.52
C ALA A 21 -10.67 2.06 -2.22
N GLU A 22 -11.17 3.29 -2.29
CA GLU A 22 -10.40 4.42 -2.79
C GLU A 22 -9.25 4.67 -1.83
N ASN A 23 -8.06 4.77 -2.42
CA ASN A 23 -6.77 4.90 -1.75
C ASN A 23 -6.67 6.21 -0.96
N GLY A 24 -7.26 6.27 0.23
CA GLY A 24 -7.11 7.37 1.18
C GLY A 24 -7.67 8.73 0.71
N PRO A 25 -7.69 9.74 1.62
CA PRO A 25 -8.19 11.07 1.30
C PRO A 25 -7.35 11.76 0.22
N ASP A 26 -8.00 12.57 -0.62
CA ASP A 26 -7.30 13.42 -1.59
C ASP A 26 -6.74 14.66 -0.91
N PHE A 27 -5.44 14.89 -1.14
CA PHE A 27 -4.71 16.01 -0.60
C PHE A 27 -4.39 17.01 -1.73
N PRO A 28 -4.46 18.33 -1.47
CA PRO A 28 -4.06 19.33 -2.45
C PRO A 28 -2.60 19.12 -2.89
N ILE A 29 -2.32 19.34 -4.18
CA ILE A 29 -0.95 19.29 -4.70
C ILE A 29 -0.07 20.30 -3.93
N GLY A 30 1.15 19.88 -3.59
CA GLY A 30 2.08 20.64 -2.75
C GLY A 30 1.86 20.47 -1.25
N SER A 31 0.79 19.78 -0.83
CA SER A 31 0.56 19.52 0.59
C SER A 31 1.66 18.65 1.17
N VAL A 32 2.02 18.95 2.41
CA VAL A 32 2.98 18.21 3.20
C VAL A 32 2.25 17.55 4.36
N ILE A 33 2.29 16.23 4.39
CA ILE A 33 1.66 15.38 5.40
C ILE A 33 2.75 14.92 6.36
N GLN A 34 2.65 15.31 7.63
CA GLN A 34 3.54 14.85 8.69
C GLN A 34 3.03 13.52 9.25
N ASN A 35 3.95 12.65 9.68
CA ASN A 35 3.63 11.32 10.20
C ASN A 35 2.70 10.54 9.26
N PHE A 36 3.05 10.52 7.98
CA PHE A 36 2.27 9.87 6.93
C PHE A 36 2.08 8.39 7.26
N ALA A 37 0.84 7.92 7.11
CA ALA A 37 0.48 6.53 7.27
C ALA A 37 -0.64 6.18 6.28
N LEU A 38 -0.44 5.13 5.51
CA LEU A 38 -1.40 4.64 4.52
C LEU A 38 -1.53 3.11 4.67
N PRO A 39 -2.62 2.62 5.29
CA PRO A 39 -2.89 1.19 5.34
C PRO A 39 -3.24 0.69 3.93
N GLN A 40 -2.82 -0.53 3.63
CA GLN A 40 -3.15 -1.26 2.41
C GLN A 40 -3.97 -2.48 2.76
N ALA A 41 -4.94 -2.80 1.91
CA ALA A 41 -5.78 -3.97 2.06
C ALA A 41 -5.92 -4.69 0.72
N ASP A 42 -6.11 -6.01 0.78
CA ASP A 42 -6.48 -6.80 -0.40
C ASP A 42 -7.96 -6.62 -0.77
N ALA A 43 -8.40 -7.31 -1.83
CA ALA A 43 -9.79 -7.28 -2.29
C ALA A 43 -10.82 -7.79 -1.26
N SER A 44 -10.38 -8.52 -0.23
CA SER A 44 -11.23 -8.99 0.88
C SER A 44 -11.29 -7.98 2.04
N GLY A 45 -10.54 -6.88 1.96
CA GLY A 45 -10.40 -5.89 3.04
C GLY A 45 -9.40 -6.30 4.11
N LYS A 46 -8.67 -7.40 3.94
CA LYS A 46 -7.63 -7.82 4.88
C LYS A 46 -6.41 -6.92 4.73
N LYS A 47 -5.89 -6.42 5.85
CA LYS A 47 -4.69 -5.58 5.87
C LYS A 47 -3.47 -6.36 5.37
N THR A 48 -2.85 -5.88 4.31
CA THR A 48 -1.65 -6.49 3.69
C THR A 48 -0.39 -5.70 3.97
N ALA A 49 -0.50 -4.37 4.09
CA ALA A 49 0.64 -3.52 4.42
C ALA A 49 0.25 -2.26 5.19
N LEU A 50 1.24 -1.59 5.75
CA LEU A 50 1.15 -0.23 6.27
C LEU A 50 2.36 0.56 5.77
N VAL A 51 2.12 1.49 4.85
CA VAL A 51 3.15 2.39 4.33
C VAL A 51 3.22 3.61 5.24
N ARG A 52 4.37 3.85 5.87
CA ARG A 52 4.62 5.00 6.73
C ARG A 52 5.75 5.87 6.19
N GLY A 53 5.74 7.13 6.61
CA GLY A 53 6.89 8.01 6.48
C GLY A 53 6.80 9.15 7.46
N LYS A 54 7.95 9.73 7.80
CA LYS A 54 7.96 10.94 8.63
C LYS A 54 7.26 12.10 7.94
N ARG A 55 7.44 12.20 6.62
CA ARG A 55 6.85 13.25 5.80
C ARG A 55 6.48 12.71 4.43
N ALA A 56 5.31 13.06 3.92
CA ALA A 56 4.91 12.82 2.54
C ALA A 56 4.53 14.15 1.87
N THR A 57 5.06 14.41 0.68
CA THR A 57 4.72 15.57 -0.13
C THR A 57 3.91 15.14 -1.33
N VAL A 58 2.76 15.76 -1.55
CA VAL A 58 1.88 15.46 -2.69
C VAL A 58 2.43 16.16 -3.92
N VAL A 59 3.02 15.40 -4.85
CA VAL A 59 3.60 15.95 -6.08
C VAL A 59 2.54 16.05 -7.17
N SER A 60 1.65 15.07 -7.23
CA SER A 60 0.50 15.03 -8.14
C SER A 60 -0.60 14.17 -7.52
N PRO A 61 -1.82 14.13 -8.09
CA PRO A 61 -2.88 13.24 -7.61
C PRO A 61 -2.44 11.77 -7.53
N ASN A 62 -1.48 11.36 -8.36
CA ASN A 62 -0.98 9.99 -8.40
C ASN A 62 0.33 9.78 -7.63
N GLN A 63 1.09 10.83 -7.28
CA GLN A 63 2.45 10.67 -6.80
C GLN A 63 2.68 11.38 -5.46
N LEU A 64 3.19 10.62 -4.49
CA LEU A 64 3.66 11.12 -3.21
C LEU A 64 5.18 10.92 -3.11
N LYS A 65 5.89 11.95 -2.63
CA LYS A 65 7.30 11.84 -2.21
C LYS A 65 7.35 11.61 -0.72
N ILE A 66 7.75 10.42 -0.31
CA ILE A 66 7.83 9.99 1.10
C ILE A 66 9.28 10.07 1.56
N GLU A 67 9.50 10.67 2.72
CA GLU A 67 10.78 10.74 3.40
C GLU A 67 10.76 9.89 4.68
N GLU A 68 11.89 9.25 4.96
CA GLU A 68 12.03 8.24 6.03
C GLU A 68 10.92 7.17 5.90
N LEU A 69 10.87 6.52 4.74
CA LEU A 69 9.93 5.46 4.44
C LEU A 69 10.14 4.27 5.38
N ASP A 70 9.03 3.75 5.90
CA ASP A 70 8.96 2.50 6.64
C ASP A 70 7.67 1.76 6.25
N VAL A 71 7.80 0.57 5.69
CA VAL A 71 6.68 -0.26 5.26
C VAL A 71 6.66 -1.53 6.05
N ASP A 72 5.58 -1.79 6.76
CA ASP A 72 5.30 -3.11 7.33
C ASP A 72 4.46 -3.91 6.32
N LEU A 73 4.91 -5.10 5.92
CA LEU A 73 4.07 -6.08 5.24
C LEU A 73 3.60 -7.11 6.26
N TYR A 74 2.29 -7.40 6.22
CA TYR A 74 1.63 -8.31 7.13
C TYR A 74 1.47 -9.69 6.49
N ASN A 75 1.78 -10.73 7.26
CA ASN A 75 1.60 -12.11 6.85
C ASN A 75 0.13 -12.56 6.97
N ALA A 76 -0.13 -13.84 6.72
CA ALA A 76 -1.48 -14.39 6.76
C ALA A 76 -2.15 -14.27 8.15
N GLU A 77 -1.37 -14.25 9.22
CA GLU A 77 -1.85 -14.08 10.60
C GLU A 77 -2.02 -12.60 11.00
N GLY A 78 -1.73 -11.65 10.10
CA GLY A 78 -1.82 -10.22 10.38
C GLY A 78 -0.63 -9.68 11.18
N LYS A 79 0.46 -10.43 11.30
CA LYS A 79 1.71 -10.01 11.94
C LYS A 79 2.65 -9.40 10.91
N ALA A 80 3.28 -8.27 11.25
CA ALA A 80 4.33 -7.70 10.42
C ALA A 80 5.53 -8.67 10.39
N ASP A 81 5.82 -9.23 9.22
CA ASP A 81 6.92 -10.18 9.03
C ASP A 81 8.06 -9.57 8.21
N THR A 82 7.75 -8.56 7.40
CA THR A 82 8.67 -7.92 6.49
C THR A 82 8.63 -6.42 6.72
N THR A 83 9.80 -5.81 6.85
CA THR A 83 9.92 -4.35 6.87
C THR A 83 10.76 -3.87 5.71
N ILE A 84 10.32 -2.80 5.04
CA ILE A 84 11.06 -2.14 3.96
C ILE A 84 11.31 -0.70 4.39
N THR A 85 12.56 -0.30 4.51
CA THR A 85 12.94 1.06 4.87
C THR A 85 13.77 1.73 3.79
N ALA A 86 13.57 3.03 3.61
CA ALA A 86 14.34 3.87 2.69
C ALA A 86 14.37 5.32 3.19
N THR A 87 15.43 6.05 2.84
CA THR A 87 15.54 7.48 3.20
C THR A 87 14.54 8.35 2.43
N ARG A 88 14.28 8.00 1.17
CA ARG A 88 13.29 8.65 0.30
C ARG A 88 12.67 7.63 -0.65
N CYS A 89 11.41 7.84 -1.01
CA CYS A 89 10.69 6.99 -1.96
C CYS A 89 9.58 7.76 -2.66
N ASP A 90 9.35 7.43 -3.92
CA ASP A 90 8.16 7.85 -4.65
C ASP A 90 7.09 6.76 -4.52
N PHE A 91 5.90 7.14 -4.08
CA PHE A 91 4.74 6.26 -4.04
C PHE A 91 3.72 6.66 -5.11
N TRP A 92 3.43 5.71 -6.00
CA TRP A 92 2.48 5.83 -7.10
C TRP A 92 1.14 5.22 -6.66
N ARG A 93 0.15 6.07 -6.36
CA ARG A 93 -1.12 5.70 -5.70
C ARG A 93 -1.98 4.76 -6.55
N LYS A 94 -2.09 5.01 -7.85
CA LYS A 94 -2.93 4.22 -8.78
C LYS A 94 -2.33 2.84 -9.04
N GLU A 95 -1.01 2.77 -9.11
CA GLU A 95 -0.25 1.55 -9.39
C GLU A 95 0.09 0.78 -8.10
N ASN A 96 -0.18 1.36 -6.93
CA ASN A 96 0.23 0.87 -5.62
C ASN A 96 1.72 0.49 -5.56
N ARG A 97 2.57 1.38 -6.09
CA ARG A 97 3.96 1.08 -6.40
C ARG A 97 4.91 2.03 -5.68
N LEU A 98 5.93 1.48 -5.04
CA LEU A 98 7.02 2.20 -4.39
C LEU A 98 8.27 2.13 -5.27
N THR A 99 8.83 3.29 -5.60
CA THR A 99 10.08 3.36 -6.36
C THR A 99 11.08 4.26 -5.65
N THR A 100 12.34 3.81 -5.56
CA THR A 100 13.44 4.68 -5.13
C THR A 100 14.71 4.33 -5.86
N ASP A 101 15.64 5.28 -5.92
CA ASP A 101 17.01 5.15 -6.41
C ASP A 101 18.04 5.16 -5.27
N THR A 102 17.58 5.24 -4.02
CA THR A 102 18.44 5.33 -2.83
C THR A 102 18.64 3.99 -2.14
N GLY A 103 19.48 4.00 -1.10
CA GLY A 103 19.66 2.86 -0.23
C GLY A 103 18.33 2.41 0.38
N ILE A 104 18.02 1.14 0.18
CA ILE A 104 16.88 0.45 0.78
C ILE A 104 17.38 -0.67 1.69
N LEU A 105 16.55 -1.02 2.66
CA LEU A 105 16.75 -2.19 3.50
C LEU A 105 15.43 -2.95 3.64
N VAL A 106 15.42 -4.20 3.20
CA VAL A 106 14.33 -5.16 3.42
C VAL A 106 14.77 -6.12 4.52
N LYS A 107 13.97 -6.25 5.57
CA LYS A 107 14.19 -7.21 6.65
C LYS A 107 13.04 -8.19 6.71
N LYS A 108 13.37 -9.47 6.76
CA LYS A 108 12.53 -10.63 7.09
C LYS A 108 13.21 -11.41 8.21
N PRO A 109 12.53 -12.34 8.91
CA PRO A 109 13.11 -13.03 10.07
C PRO A 109 14.44 -13.76 9.78
N THR A 110 14.60 -14.31 8.57
CA THR A 110 15.77 -15.11 8.15
C THR A 110 16.55 -14.49 7.00
N LEU A 111 16.20 -13.25 6.62
CA LEU A 111 16.68 -12.63 5.39
C LEU A 111 16.78 -11.14 5.57
N MET A 112 17.92 -10.57 5.22
CA MET A 112 18.09 -9.14 5.07
C MET A 112 18.61 -8.84 3.66
N VAL A 113 17.96 -7.91 2.98
CA VAL A 113 18.37 -7.46 1.64
C VAL A 113 18.61 -5.97 1.66
N SER A 114 19.76 -5.53 1.20
CA SER A 114 20.04 -4.12 0.94
C SER A 114 20.30 -3.89 -0.53
N ALA A 115 19.85 -2.78 -1.08
CA ALA A 115 20.08 -2.41 -2.48
C ALA A 115 20.12 -0.89 -2.66
N ASN A 116 20.53 -0.43 -3.84
CA ASN A 116 20.40 0.96 -4.26
C ASN A 116 19.30 1.06 -5.30
N GLY A 117 18.08 1.07 -4.80
CA GLY A 117 16.88 1.23 -5.57
C GLY A 117 15.98 0.00 -5.58
N ILE A 118 14.69 0.29 -5.75
CA ILE A 118 13.62 -0.69 -5.73
C ILE A 118 12.50 -0.21 -6.66
N ASP A 119 11.81 -1.15 -7.29
CA ASP A 119 10.46 -0.99 -7.83
C ASP A 119 9.60 -2.09 -7.21
N TRP A 120 8.70 -1.70 -6.32
CA TRP A 120 7.92 -2.63 -5.49
C TRP A 120 6.44 -2.37 -5.61
N ASN A 121 5.67 -3.39 -5.96
CA ASN A 121 4.22 -3.39 -5.87
C ASN A 121 3.82 -3.79 -4.44
N VAL A 122 3.14 -2.89 -3.74
CA VAL A 122 2.76 -3.09 -2.34
C VAL A 122 1.58 -4.05 -2.21
N ALA A 123 0.61 -4.01 -3.14
CA ALA A 123 -0.53 -4.93 -3.14
C ALA A 123 -0.09 -6.38 -3.31
N ASP A 124 0.79 -6.62 -4.29
CA ASP A 124 1.23 -7.97 -4.65
C ASP A 124 2.43 -8.43 -3.82
N SER A 125 2.98 -7.54 -2.97
CA SER A 125 4.17 -7.80 -2.14
C SER A 125 5.33 -8.38 -2.95
N CYS A 126 5.54 -7.85 -4.15
CA CYS A 126 6.60 -8.28 -5.05
C CYS A 126 7.26 -7.07 -5.73
N GLY A 127 8.47 -7.26 -6.22
CA GLY A 127 9.21 -6.19 -6.86
C GLY A 127 10.60 -6.58 -7.28
N THR A 128 11.30 -5.60 -7.85
CA THR A 128 12.68 -5.73 -8.31
C THR A 128 13.57 -4.80 -7.50
N LEU A 129 14.71 -5.34 -7.08
CA LEU A 129 15.78 -4.60 -6.43
C LEU A 129 16.89 -4.35 -7.44
N TYR A 130 17.35 -3.11 -7.53
CA TYR A 130 18.36 -2.71 -8.50
C TYR A 130 19.65 -2.34 -7.79
N THR A 131 20.79 -2.56 -8.46
CA THR A 131 22.12 -2.02 -8.13
C THR A 131 22.66 -2.31 -6.73
N ARG A 132 23.88 -2.86 -6.63
CA ARG A 132 24.56 -3.15 -5.34
C ARG A 132 23.66 -3.94 -4.38
N VAL A 133 22.94 -4.92 -4.93
CA VAL A 133 22.09 -5.82 -4.15
C VAL A 133 22.96 -6.73 -3.31
N ARG A 134 22.76 -6.71 -1.99
CA ARG A 134 23.39 -7.61 -1.04
C ARG A 134 22.30 -8.36 -0.29
N VAL A 135 22.40 -9.67 -0.33
CA VAL A 135 21.52 -10.59 0.38
C VAL A 135 22.32 -11.20 1.53
N VAL A 136 21.75 -11.16 2.72
CA VAL A 136 22.27 -11.82 3.91
C VAL A 136 21.19 -12.79 4.39
N LEU A 137 21.52 -14.07 4.37
CA LEU A 137 20.69 -15.12 4.93
C LEU A 137 21.17 -15.40 6.36
N THR A 138 20.23 -15.45 7.29
CA THR A 138 20.46 -15.89 8.66
C THR A 138 19.60 -17.11 8.90
N SER A 139 20.21 -18.19 9.39
CA SER A 139 19.39 -19.32 9.84
C SER A 139 18.58 -18.89 11.04
N ALA A 140 17.29 -19.26 11.05
CA ALA A 140 16.53 -19.29 12.29
C ALA A 140 17.08 -20.45 13.12
N ASN A 141 18.11 -20.19 13.91
CA ASN A 141 18.97 -21.08 14.73
C ASN A 141 20.17 -21.76 14.02
N PRO A 142 21.38 -21.78 14.65
CA PRO A 142 22.35 -22.86 14.47
C PRO A 142 21.87 -24.17 15.11
#